data_AF-A0AAV0VY42-F1
#
_entry.id   AF-A0AAV0VY42-F1
#
_cell.length_a   1.000
_cell.length_b   1.000
_cell.length_c   1.000
_cell.angle_alpha   90.00
_cell.angle_beta   90.00
_cell.angle_gamma   90.00
#
_symmetry.space_group_name_H-M   'P 1'
#
loop_
_entity.id
_entity.type
_entity.pdbx_description
1 polymer ?
#
loop_
_entity_poly.entity_id
_entity_poly.type
_entity_poly.pdbx_seq_one_letter_code
_entity_poly.pdbx_strand_id
1 'polypeptide(L)'
;MDSTIVSNTEEPCVVYPWEPCYDNEMQMKASFEDNYLDHMSNLKIESSPSPNTLTTIACGIQHNVTRSLIEEFCESGASMVIFDFNGLSFDQSRKMVYEIRQGVFNYSLKKNNRVPYSMTLVLDLEGSCITTGSIFHTTTTQRLIELPTNSHVYVTNDVEYKFKCTEDRIYVNSDIILRLKPNDRIYLDYGKIELAVIRVDEDEVYCVIKRGEFLGSKKVVHVPGIPVGSSALTKLDEEKIRTGIQLKVDVILVPGVRNSVFFDSVRKFVGTERGRDISLYAKIDNTVGLENMDDIIPGVDGVFLNRPNLSMEVGHDKIFLAQKIVLSKCNLAGKPTITFGEYLSSMEVSTVPTNAEVNDLINTVMDGTDCIYLDVTMRSENKLHCIQYAATLCRQGEAAIWEQQLFTELNKKSKPKIDPAQAISIGCVEVSLKCHAAAIIVITTSGLSARYIARYRPRCPVLAIVRHGKSARKLSVWRNIIALQYIDPIENVSKDIENRTRFAMDFGRRKGILHQGDLVLHMKCSEQSVGFANTMSVFYVSAGDLVSA
;
A
#
# COMPACT_ATOMS: atom_id res chain seq x y z
N MET A 1 -77.23 -2.01 -5.73
CA MET A 1 -77.53 -1.14 -4.58
C MET A 1 -77.04 -1.86 -3.34
N ASP A 2 -75.96 -1.54 -2.66
CA ASP A 2 -74.80 -0.67 -2.88
C ASP A 2 -73.71 -1.28 -1.99
N SER A 3 -72.46 -1.28 -2.44
CA SER A 3 -71.34 -1.29 -1.49
C SER A 3 -70.25 -0.40 -2.06
N THR A 4 -70.08 0.71 -1.35
CA THR A 4 -69.13 1.79 -1.56
C THR A 4 -67.69 1.28 -1.53
N ILE A 5 -67.01 1.34 -2.67
CA ILE A 5 -65.55 1.23 -2.75
C ILE A 5 -64.98 2.62 -2.43
N VAL A 6 -64.38 2.76 -1.25
CA VAL A 6 -63.59 3.93 -0.87
C VAL A 6 -62.28 3.88 -1.66
N SER A 7 -62.08 4.85 -2.55
CA SER A 7 -60.83 5.04 -3.27
C SER A 7 -59.78 5.65 -2.34
N ASN A 8 -58.85 4.84 -1.83
CA ASN A 8 -57.59 5.37 -1.30
C ASN A 8 -56.79 5.90 -2.48
N THR A 9 -56.90 7.20 -2.71
CA THR A 9 -55.91 7.94 -3.48
C THR A 9 -54.72 8.16 -2.54
N GLU A 10 -53.76 7.24 -2.58
CA GLU A 10 -52.44 7.49 -2.01
C GLU A 10 -51.84 8.66 -2.78
N GLU A 11 -51.68 9.81 -2.12
CA GLU A 11 -50.87 10.90 -2.63
C GLU A 11 -49.46 10.35 -2.90
N PRO A 12 -48.87 10.62 -4.07
CA PRO A 12 -47.52 10.16 -4.36
C PRO A 12 -46.58 10.79 -3.34
N CYS A 13 -45.93 9.96 -2.53
CA CYS A 13 -44.91 10.37 -1.58
C CYS A 13 -43.86 11.17 -2.37
N VAL A 14 -43.83 12.50 -2.18
CA VAL A 14 -42.78 13.36 -2.74
C VAL A 14 -41.55 13.12 -1.89
N VAL A 15 -40.82 12.04 -2.19
CA VAL A 15 -39.51 11.77 -1.61
C VAL A 15 -38.58 12.84 -2.16
N TYR A 16 -38.17 13.76 -1.31
CA TYR A 16 -37.17 14.74 -1.71
C TYR A 16 -35.86 14.01 -2.02
N PRO A 17 -35.04 14.45 -3.00
CA PRO A 17 -33.78 13.78 -3.38
C PRO A 17 -32.74 13.63 -2.26
N TRP A 18 -32.96 14.24 -1.09
CA TRP A 18 -32.08 14.22 0.07
C TRP A 18 -32.61 13.41 1.26
N GLU A 19 -33.76 12.72 1.13
CA GLU A 19 -34.21 11.73 2.11
C GLU A 19 -33.58 10.37 1.77
N PRO A 20 -32.52 9.92 2.46
CA PRO A 20 -31.81 8.72 2.08
C PRO A 20 -32.65 7.49 2.42
N CYS A 21 -33.12 6.77 1.41
CA CYS A 21 -33.79 5.48 1.57
C CYS A 21 -32.79 4.30 1.57
N TYR A 22 -31.63 4.48 2.20
CA TYR A 22 -30.51 3.52 2.16
C TYR A 22 -30.00 3.14 3.55
N ASP A 23 -30.92 2.76 4.44
CA ASP A 23 -30.60 2.34 5.81
C ASP A 23 -29.64 1.13 5.90
N ASN A 24 -29.45 0.40 4.78
CA ASN A 24 -28.73 -0.87 4.73
C ASN A 24 -27.48 -0.86 3.83
N GLU A 25 -26.99 0.28 3.36
CA GLU A 25 -25.75 0.35 2.59
C GLU A 25 -24.66 1.14 3.32
N MET A 26 -23.41 0.73 3.12
CA MET A 26 -22.20 1.44 3.55
C MET A 26 -22.12 1.79 5.04
N GLN A 27 -22.89 1.15 5.94
CA GLN A 27 -22.99 1.59 7.35
C GLN A 27 -23.47 3.06 7.50
N MET A 28 -24.31 3.55 6.58
CA MET A 28 -24.77 4.94 6.56
C MET A 28 -25.38 5.41 7.88
N LYS A 29 -26.22 4.59 8.52
CA LYS A 29 -26.81 4.92 9.83
C LYS A 29 -25.72 5.22 10.88
N ALA A 30 -24.74 4.33 11.00
CA ALA A 30 -23.64 4.48 11.95
C ALA A 30 -22.77 5.72 11.66
N SER A 31 -22.67 6.16 10.39
CA SER A 31 -21.82 7.31 10.03
C SER A 31 -22.32 8.66 10.59
N PHE A 32 -23.61 8.77 10.92
CA PHE A 32 -24.24 10.00 11.42
C PHE A 32 -24.28 10.10 12.95
N GLU A 33 -23.73 9.13 13.66
CA GLU A 33 -23.68 9.15 15.11
C GLU A 33 -22.76 10.26 15.62
N ASP A 34 -23.01 10.76 16.83
CA ASP A 34 -22.31 11.93 17.38
C ASP A 34 -21.00 11.57 18.10
N ASN A 35 -20.83 10.30 18.48
CA ASN A 35 -19.65 9.82 19.18
C ASN A 35 -19.24 8.42 18.71
N TYR A 36 -18.02 8.04 19.09
CA TYR A 36 -17.38 6.83 18.59
C TYR A 36 -18.06 5.55 19.08
N LEU A 37 -18.57 5.54 20.32
CA LEU A 37 -19.24 4.36 20.87
C LEU A 37 -20.59 4.14 20.19
N ASP A 38 -21.34 5.20 19.94
CA ASP A 38 -22.61 5.12 19.22
C ASP A 38 -22.38 4.67 17.77
N HIS A 39 -21.38 5.23 17.07
CA HIS A 39 -20.97 4.75 15.74
C HIS A 39 -20.70 3.24 15.74
N MET A 40 -19.86 2.77 16.66
CA MET A 40 -19.49 1.35 16.75
C MET A 40 -20.69 0.44 17.08
N SER A 41 -21.56 0.88 18.00
CA SER A 41 -22.73 0.10 18.42
C SER A 41 -23.82 -0.02 17.34
N ASN A 42 -23.87 0.95 16.41
CA ASN A 42 -24.85 1.01 15.34
C ASN A 42 -24.37 0.40 14.01
N LEU A 43 -23.18 -0.21 13.97
CA LEU A 43 -22.73 -0.99 12.82
C LEU A 43 -23.68 -2.17 12.56
N LYS A 44 -24.10 -2.32 11.30
CA LYS A 44 -25.05 -3.34 10.86
C LYS A 44 -24.35 -4.42 10.03
N ILE A 45 -24.45 -5.67 10.46
CA ILE A 45 -23.83 -6.83 9.77
C ILE A 45 -24.45 -7.04 8.38
N GLU A 46 -25.76 -6.80 8.25
CA GLU A 46 -26.49 -6.95 6.98
C GLU A 46 -26.19 -5.82 5.98
N SER A 47 -25.48 -4.77 6.41
CA SER A 47 -25.19 -3.65 5.54
C SER A 47 -24.16 -4.01 4.48
N SER A 48 -24.50 -3.75 3.22
CA SER A 48 -23.61 -4.05 2.09
C SER A 48 -22.60 -2.91 1.89
N PRO A 49 -21.28 -3.21 1.78
CA PRO A 49 -20.29 -2.20 1.43
C PRO A 49 -20.39 -1.83 -0.05
N SER A 50 -19.73 -0.74 -0.44
CA SER A 50 -19.59 -0.32 -1.83
C SER A 50 -18.98 -1.47 -2.65
N PRO A 51 -19.35 -1.65 -3.93
CA PRO A 51 -18.68 -2.63 -4.79
C PRO A 51 -17.25 -2.22 -5.15
N ASN A 52 -16.88 -0.94 -4.98
CA ASN A 52 -15.57 -0.43 -5.34
C ASN A 52 -14.62 -0.45 -4.14
N THR A 53 -13.40 -0.96 -4.34
CA THR A 53 -12.35 -0.96 -3.32
C THR A 53 -11.56 0.34 -3.41
N LEU A 54 -11.46 1.07 -2.31
CA LEU A 54 -10.75 2.36 -2.24
C LEU A 54 -9.29 2.19 -1.80
N THR A 55 -9.00 1.18 -1.01
CA THR A 55 -7.65 0.83 -0.54
C THR A 55 -6.92 0.07 -1.65
N THR A 56 -5.69 0.49 -1.94
CA THR A 56 -4.90 -0.11 -3.01
C THR A 56 -4.37 -1.49 -2.60
N ILE A 57 -4.46 -2.45 -3.50
CA ILE A 57 -3.87 -3.78 -3.32
C ILE A 57 -2.59 -3.88 -4.14
N ALA A 58 -1.48 -4.17 -3.45
CA ALA A 58 -0.18 -4.46 -4.04
C ALA A 58 0.11 -5.97 -3.97
N CYS A 59 0.63 -6.53 -5.06
CA CYS A 59 0.97 -7.95 -5.14
C CYS A 59 2.47 -8.15 -5.29
N GLY A 60 3.01 -9.16 -4.61
CA GLY A 60 4.39 -9.60 -4.78
C GLY A 60 4.57 -10.39 -6.07
N ILE A 61 5.71 -10.18 -6.74
CA ILE A 61 6.05 -10.87 -7.99
C ILE A 61 7.41 -11.58 -7.86
N GLN A 62 7.47 -12.83 -8.33
CA GLN A 62 8.71 -13.59 -8.50
C GLN A 62 9.42 -13.29 -9.82
N HIS A 63 10.73 -13.56 -9.89
CA HIS A 63 11.56 -13.26 -11.08
C HIS A 63 11.09 -13.94 -12.38
N ASN A 64 10.33 -15.04 -12.30
CA ASN A 64 9.78 -15.79 -13.44
C ASN A 64 8.38 -15.33 -13.87
N VAL A 65 8.02 -14.08 -13.61
CA VAL A 65 6.71 -13.51 -13.97
C VAL A 65 6.37 -13.66 -15.45
N THR A 66 5.10 -13.94 -15.73
CA THR A 66 4.54 -14.01 -17.08
C THR A 66 3.52 -12.90 -17.29
N ARG A 67 3.39 -12.41 -18.53
CA ARG A 67 2.35 -11.41 -18.85
C ARG A 67 0.92 -11.86 -18.51
N SER A 68 0.61 -13.16 -18.65
CA SER A 68 -0.71 -13.72 -18.34
C SER A 68 -1.08 -13.53 -16.88
N LEU A 69 -0.14 -13.81 -15.98
CA LEU A 69 -0.35 -13.61 -14.54
C LEU A 69 -0.68 -12.14 -14.22
N ILE A 70 -0.05 -11.21 -14.93
CA ILE A 70 -0.25 -9.78 -14.73
C ILE A 70 -1.61 -9.33 -15.27
N GLU A 71 -2.07 -9.91 -16.39
CA GLU A 71 -3.43 -9.70 -16.89
C GLU A 71 -4.47 -10.16 -15.84
N GLU A 72 -4.26 -11.32 -15.22
CA GLU A 72 -5.13 -11.85 -14.17
C GLU A 72 -5.09 -11.00 -12.88
N PHE A 73 -3.91 -10.47 -12.51
CA PHE A 73 -3.77 -9.53 -11.39
C PHE A 73 -4.58 -8.25 -11.65
N CYS A 74 -4.50 -7.68 -12.87
CA CYS A 74 -5.29 -6.51 -13.26
C CYS A 74 -6.80 -6.81 -13.20
N GLU A 75 -7.21 -8.00 -13.67
CA GLU A 75 -8.60 -8.44 -13.65
C GLU A 75 -9.14 -8.60 -12.22
N SER A 76 -8.30 -9.08 -11.31
CA SER A 76 -8.63 -9.26 -9.88
C SER A 76 -8.60 -7.97 -9.07
N GLY A 77 -8.12 -6.85 -9.64
CA GLY A 77 -8.13 -5.53 -9.01
C GLY A 77 -6.79 -5.04 -8.44
N ALA A 78 -5.69 -5.75 -8.68
CA ALA A 78 -4.36 -5.33 -8.21
C ALA A 78 -3.86 -4.10 -9.00
N SER A 79 -3.56 -3.01 -8.28
CA SER A 79 -3.15 -1.74 -8.90
C SER A 79 -1.66 -1.42 -8.70
N MET A 80 -0.94 -2.31 -8.02
CA MET A 80 0.48 -2.17 -7.72
C MET A 80 1.16 -3.54 -7.71
N VAL A 81 2.41 -3.55 -8.15
CA VAL A 81 3.27 -4.73 -8.06
C VAL A 81 4.60 -4.37 -7.42
N ILE A 82 5.05 -5.23 -6.50
CA ILE A 82 6.32 -5.08 -5.77
C ILE A 82 7.23 -6.23 -6.15
N PHE A 83 8.47 -5.91 -6.50
CA PHE A 83 9.49 -6.87 -6.90
C PHE A 83 10.90 -6.38 -6.55
N ASP A 84 11.85 -7.30 -6.48
CA ASP A 84 13.27 -7.03 -6.33
C ASP A 84 14.07 -7.47 -7.57
N PHE A 85 15.34 -7.08 -7.63
CA PHE A 85 16.30 -7.51 -8.66
C PHE A 85 17.43 -8.38 -8.08
N ASN A 86 17.18 -9.05 -6.96
CA ASN A 86 18.21 -9.79 -6.25
C ASN A 86 18.73 -10.97 -7.09
N GLY A 87 20.04 -10.99 -7.34
CA GLY A 87 20.66 -12.04 -8.16
C GLY A 87 20.35 -11.98 -9.65
N LEU A 88 19.67 -10.94 -10.14
CA LEU A 88 19.37 -10.76 -11.55
C LEU A 88 20.41 -9.91 -12.26
N SER A 89 20.76 -10.29 -13.48
CA SER A 89 21.47 -9.38 -14.39
C SER A 89 20.55 -8.26 -14.90
N PHE A 90 21.12 -7.23 -15.49
CA PHE A 90 20.35 -6.15 -16.13
C PHE A 90 19.37 -6.69 -17.19
N ASP A 91 19.80 -7.63 -18.04
CA ASP A 91 18.94 -8.20 -19.08
C ASP A 91 17.77 -9.01 -18.52
N GLN A 92 17.99 -9.74 -17.43
CA GLN A 92 16.94 -10.46 -16.72
C GLN A 92 15.94 -9.49 -16.08
N SER A 93 16.45 -8.45 -15.41
CA SER A 93 15.63 -7.39 -14.81
C SER A 93 14.80 -6.67 -15.88
N ARG A 94 15.39 -6.37 -17.05
CA ARG A 94 14.70 -5.78 -18.19
C ARG A 94 13.58 -6.69 -18.70
N LYS A 95 13.85 -8.00 -18.84
CA LYS A 95 12.86 -8.98 -19.29
C LYS A 95 11.67 -9.06 -18.32
N MET A 96 11.94 -9.08 -17.02
CA MET A 96 10.91 -9.09 -15.99
C MET A 96 10.00 -7.87 -16.08
N VAL A 97 10.57 -6.65 -16.11
CA VAL A 97 9.79 -5.40 -16.24
C VAL A 97 9.04 -5.33 -17.57
N TYR A 98 9.61 -5.88 -18.64
CA TYR A 98 8.94 -5.97 -19.94
C TYR A 98 7.68 -6.85 -19.88
N GLU A 99 7.76 -8.06 -19.31
CA GLU A 99 6.59 -8.95 -19.20
C GLU A 99 5.48 -8.33 -18.33
N ILE A 100 5.84 -7.62 -17.24
CA ILE A 100 4.87 -6.86 -16.43
C ILE A 100 4.16 -5.80 -17.26
N ARG A 101 4.92 -4.95 -17.97
CA ARG A 101 4.32 -3.89 -18.80
C ARG A 101 3.49 -4.45 -19.95
N GLN A 102 3.93 -5.56 -20.54
CA GLN A 102 3.21 -6.21 -21.62
C GLN A 102 1.87 -6.77 -21.13
N GLY A 103 1.82 -7.38 -19.94
CA GLY A 103 0.57 -7.85 -19.34
C GLY A 103 -0.42 -6.71 -19.07
N VAL A 104 0.05 -5.60 -18.48
CA VAL A 104 -0.78 -4.40 -18.26
C VAL A 104 -1.29 -3.82 -19.58
N PHE A 105 -0.44 -3.77 -20.61
CA PHE A 105 -0.80 -3.30 -21.94
C PHE A 105 -1.85 -4.20 -22.59
N ASN A 106 -1.66 -5.52 -22.56
CA ASN A 106 -2.61 -6.50 -23.08
C ASN A 106 -3.98 -6.38 -22.40
N TYR A 107 -4.00 -6.29 -21.07
CA TYR A 107 -5.24 -6.09 -20.31
C TYR A 107 -5.94 -4.78 -20.69
N SER A 108 -5.17 -3.70 -20.86
CA SER A 108 -5.68 -2.40 -21.31
C SER A 108 -6.35 -2.47 -22.69
N LEU A 109 -5.84 -3.32 -23.59
CA LEU A 109 -6.46 -3.57 -24.90
C LEU A 109 -7.71 -4.46 -24.80
N LYS A 110 -7.66 -5.53 -24.00
CA LYS A 110 -8.75 -6.51 -23.83
C LYS A 110 -10.07 -5.86 -23.41
N LYS A 111 -10.01 -4.85 -22.53
CA LYS A 111 -11.21 -4.13 -22.04
C LYS A 111 -11.92 -3.28 -23.10
N ASN A 112 -11.35 -3.05 -24.29
CA ASN A 112 -11.90 -2.25 -25.40
C ASN A 112 -12.50 -0.87 -25.01
N ASN A 113 -12.09 -0.33 -23.86
CA ASN A 113 -12.73 0.83 -23.24
C ASN A 113 -11.93 2.12 -23.39
N ARG A 114 -10.84 2.11 -24.18
CA ARG A 114 -9.90 3.25 -24.37
C ARG A 114 -9.33 3.83 -23.07
N VAL A 115 -9.41 3.10 -21.95
CA VAL A 115 -8.87 3.51 -20.65
C VAL A 115 -7.66 2.63 -20.34
N PRO A 116 -6.42 3.16 -20.40
CA PRO A 116 -5.24 2.41 -19.99
C PRO A 116 -5.31 2.03 -18.51
N TYR A 117 -4.97 0.79 -18.18
CA TYR A 117 -4.86 0.35 -16.79
C TYR A 117 -3.56 0.90 -16.17
N SER A 118 -3.68 1.55 -15.01
CA SER A 118 -2.56 2.22 -14.34
C SER A 118 -2.04 1.37 -13.18
N MET A 119 -1.07 0.51 -13.47
CA MET A 119 -0.39 -0.33 -12.46
C MET A 119 0.95 0.28 -12.05
N THR A 120 1.15 0.49 -10.75
CA THR A 120 2.41 1.03 -10.18
C THR A 120 3.49 -0.05 -10.11
N LEU A 121 4.69 0.24 -10.59
CA LEU A 121 5.85 -0.63 -10.44
C LEU A 121 6.73 -0.16 -9.29
N VAL A 122 6.89 -1.00 -8.27
CA VAL A 122 7.67 -0.72 -7.06
C VAL A 122 8.88 -1.64 -7.00
N LEU A 123 10.07 -1.05 -6.96
CA LEU A 123 11.31 -1.77 -6.72
C LEU A 123 11.58 -1.80 -5.21
N ASP A 124 11.61 -3.00 -4.63
CA ASP A 124 12.06 -3.21 -3.26
C ASP A 124 13.58 -3.39 -3.22
N LEU A 125 14.25 -2.56 -2.42
CA LEU A 125 15.66 -2.73 -2.13
C LEU A 125 15.81 -3.53 -0.83
N GLU A 126 16.68 -4.53 -0.88
CA GLU A 126 17.01 -5.40 0.23
C GLU A 126 17.87 -4.66 1.27
N GLY A 127 18.83 -3.85 0.81
CA GLY A 127 19.79 -3.19 1.68
C GLY A 127 20.89 -4.13 2.16
N SER A 128 21.68 -3.66 3.12
CA SER A 128 22.66 -4.51 3.79
C SER A 128 21.97 -5.43 4.81
N CYS A 129 21.74 -6.68 4.42
CA CYS A 129 21.24 -7.71 5.32
C CYS A 129 22.37 -8.56 5.90
N ILE A 130 22.21 -8.94 7.16
CA ILE A 130 23.05 -9.96 7.77
C ILE A 130 22.44 -11.31 7.38
N THR A 131 23.27 -12.23 6.88
CA THR A 131 22.83 -13.55 6.43
C THR A 131 23.75 -14.65 6.94
N THR A 132 23.18 -15.83 7.15
CA THR A 132 23.95 -17.04 7.45
C THR A 132 24.77 -17.52 6.26
N GLY A 133 25.73 -18.41 6.51
CA GLY A 133 26.47 -19.12 5.47
C GLY A 133 25.65 -20.20 4.75
N SER A 134 26.34 -20.99 3.94
CA SER A 134 25.77 -22.22 3.38
C SER A 134 25.93 -23.37 4.36
N ILE A 135 24.88 -24.18 4.46
CA ILE A 135 24.89 -25.40 5.27
C ILE A 135 25.90 -26.39 4.69
N PHE A 136 26.68 -27.02 5.57
CA PHE A 136 27.61 -28.07 5.21
C PHE A 136 26.83 -29.33 4.83
N HIS A 137 27.09 -29.87 3.65
CA HIS A 137 26.42 -31.07 3.17
C HIS A 137 27.46 -32.09 2.67
N THR A 138 27.36 -33.32 3.16
CA THR A 138 28.10 -34.49 2.63
C THR A 138 27.31 -35.22 1.54
N THR A 139 26.00 -34.98 1.43
CA THR A 139 25.08 -35.57 0.43
C THR A 139 24.18 -34.52 -0.21
N THR A 140 23.79 -34.72 -1.47
CA THR A 140 23.03 -33.77 -2.31
C THR A 140 21.60 -33.49 -1.83
N THR A 141 21.08 -34.28 -0.90
CA THR A 141 19.69 -34.26 -0.42
C THR A 141 19.48 -33.47 0.86
N GLN A 142 20.50 -33.34 1.71
CA GLN A 142 20.41 -32.53 2.90
C GLN A 142 20.51 -31.06 2.47
N ARG A 143 19.50 -30.25 2.78
CA ARG A 143 19.46 -28.80 2.48
C ARG A 143 19.17 -27.95 3.72
N LEU A 144 18.89 -28.62 4.83
CA LEU A 144 18.46 -28.06 6.10
C LEU A 144 19.22 -28.77 7.22
N ILE A 145 19.57 -28.03 8.27
CA ILE A 145 20.03 -28.57 9.56
C ILE A 145 18.95 -28.30 10.61
N GLU A 146 18.72 -29.26 11.50
CA GLU A 146 17.84 -29.05 12.64
C GLU A 146 18.62 -28.34 13.74
N LEU A 147 18.04 -27.29 14.33
CA LEU A 147 18.58 -26.65 15.52
C LEU A 147 17.65 -26.97 16.69
N PRO A 148 17.95 -27.96 17.54
CA PRO A 148 17.06 -28.36 18.62
C PRO A 148 16.86 -27.27 19.67
N THR A 149 15.67 -27.18 20.23
CA THR A 149 15.43 -26.26 21.36
C THR A 149 16.24 -26.70 22.59
N ASN A 150 16.84 -25.75 23.30
CA ASN A 150 17.75 -25.91 24.44
C ASN A 150 19.13 -26.48 24.11
N SER A 151 19.49 -26.72 22.85
CA SER A 151 20.88 -27.01 22.49
C SER A 151 21.71 -25.73 22.36
N HIS A 152 23.01 -25.90 22.16
CA HIS A 152 23.97 -24.81 22.07
C HIS A 152 24.58 -24.73 20.67
N VAL A 153 24.89 -23.51 20.25
CA VAL A 153 25.47 -23.24 18.93
C VAL A 153 26.44 -22.07 19.02
N TYR A 154 27.53 -22.15 18.26
CA TYR A 154 28.45 -21.03 18.06
C TYR A 154 28.04 -20.23 16.82
N VAL A 155 27.99 -18.91 16.94
CA VAL A 155 27.80 -18.00 15.81
C VAL A 155 29.14 -17.32 15.52
N THR A 156 29.66 -17.47 14.31
CA THR A 156 31.01 -17.03 13.93
C THR A 156 30.99 -16.10 12.72
N ASN A 157 31.93 -15.16 12.65
CA ASN A 157 32.18 -14.37 11.44
C ASN A 157 33.38 -14.91 10.63
N ASP A 158 33.96 -16.04 11.04
CA ASP A 158 35.10 -16.62 10.33
C ASP A 158 34.68 -17.17 8.96
N VAL A 159 35.29 -16.59 7.92
CA VAL A 159 35.04 -16.91 6.51
C VAL A 159 35.30 -18.38 6.20
N GLU A 160 36.11 -19.09 6.98
CA GLU A 160 36.32 -20.54 6.82
C GLU A 160 35.01 -21.34 6.95
N TYR A 161 34.09 -20.87 7.80
CA TYR A 161 32.80 -21.51 8.07
C TYR A 161 31.68 -21.05 7.11
N LYS A 162 31.98 -20.14 6.18
CA LYS A 162 31.00 -19.59 5.23
C LYS A 162 30.24 -20.65 4.42
N PHE A 163 30.88 -21.78 4.13
CA PHE A 163 30.26 -22.92 3.44
C PHE A 163 30.21 -24.20 4.30
N LYS A 164 30.48 -24.07 5.60
CA LYS A 164 30.58 -25.18 6.54
C LYS A 164 29.65 -25.00 7.76
N CYS A 165 28.47 -24.42 7.58
CA CYS A 165 27.54 -24.25 8.70
C CYS A 165 26.94 -25.60 9.13
N THR A 166 26.96 -25.89 10.43
CA THR A 166 26.43 -27.10 11.05
C THR A 166 25.52 -26.75 12.24
N GLU A 167 24.94 -27.76 12.88
CA GLU A 167 24.17 -27.59 14.13
C GLU A 167 25.00 -27.00 15.29
N ASP A 168 26.32 -27.22 15.28
CA ASP A 168 27.24 -26.70 16.30
C ASP A 168 27.76 -25.29 16.01
N ARG A 169 27.86 -24.90 14.72
CA ARG A 169 28.49 -23.63 14.32
C ARG A 169 27.87 -23.03 13.06
N ILE A 170 27.44 -21.78 13.17
CA ILE A 170 26.78 -21.02 12.11
C ILE A 170 27.62 -19.79 11.74
N TYR A 171 28.03 -19.70 10.48
CA TYR A 171 28.65 -18.49 9.95
C TYR A 171 27.63 -17.39 9.71
N VAL A 172 28.02 -16.15 10.01
CA VAL A 172 27.28 -14.92 9.73
C VAL A 172 28.18 -13.92 9.02
N ASN A 173 27.66 -13.26 7.97
CA ASN A 173 28.42 -12.34 7.12
C ASN A 173 28.72 -10.95 7.74
N SER A 174 28.58 -10.77 9.05
CA SER A 174 28.87 -9.52 9.75
C SER A 174 29.57 -9.76 11.09
N ASP A 175 30.62 -8.97 11.33
CA ASP A 175 31.38 -8.89 12.58
C ASP A 175 30.58 -8.27 13.73
N ILE A 176 29.40 -7.70 13.43
CA ILE A 176 28.56 -7.02 14.41
C ILE A 176 28.07 -7.95 15.53
N ILE A 177 28.06 -9.26 15.27
CA ILE A 177 27.76 -10.29 16.28
C ILE A 177 28.74 -10.22 17.46
N LEU A 178 29.98 -9.76 17.27
CA LEU A 178 30.98 -9.63 18.33
C LEU A 178 30.71 -8.45 19.27
N ARG A 179 29.76 -7.56 18.93
CA ARG A 179 29.31 -6.45 19.79
C ARG A 179 28.16 -6.83 20.72
N LEU A 180 27.68 -8.07 20.60
CA LEU A 180 26.61 -8.60 21.44
C LEU A 180 27.04 -8.69 22.90
N LYS A 181 26.04 -8.73 23.78
CA LYS A 181 26.21 -8.91 25.22
C LYS A 181 25.46 -10.16 25.67
N PRO A 182 25.85 -10.76 26.81
CA PRO A 182 25.04 -11.80 27.43
C PRO A 182 23.58 -11.36 27.57
N ASN A 183 22.66 -12.27 27.24
CA ASN A 183 21.20 -12.09 27.13
C ASN A 183 20.68 -11.38 25.88
N ASP A 184 21.53 -10.86 25.00
CA ASP A 184 21.06 -10.36 23.70
C ASP A 184 20.47 -11.50 22.87
N ARG A 185 19.61 -11.14 21.91
CA ARG A 185 18.89 -12.09 21.05
C ARG A 185 19.42 -12.04 19.63
N ILE A 186 19.50 -13.21 19.00
CA ILE A 186 19.75 -13.35 17.57
C ILE A 186 18.59 -14.15 16.99
N TYR A 187 17.97 -13.62 15.95
CA TYR A 187 16.89 -14.28 15.25
C TYR A 187 17.35 -14.73 13.87
N LEU A 188 17.07 -15.98 13.51
CA LEU A 188 17.34 -16.52 12.17
C LEU A 188 16.04 -16.86 11.45
N ASP A 189 16.07 -16.74 10.13
CA ASP A 189 14.93 -17.02 9.23
C ASP A 189 13.64 -16.32 9.67
N TYR A 190 13.71 -14.99 9.83
CA TYR A 190 12.59 -14.13 10.22
C TYR A 190 11.96 -14.50 11.58
N GLY A 191 12.80 -14.88 12.55
CA GLY A 191 12.35 -15.14 13.93
C GLY A 191 11.84 -16.55 14.19
N LYS A 192 11.87 -17.44 13.19
CA LYS A 192 11.57 -18.87 13.40
C LYS A 192 12.54 -19.51 14.39
N ILE A 193 13.80 -19.11 14.33
CA ILE A 193 14.84 -19.58 15.25
C ILE A 193 15.26 -18.41 16.12
N GLU A 194 15.29 -18.64 17.43
CA GLU A 194 15.71 -17.67 18.43
C GLU A 194 16.90 -18.20 19.21
N LEU A 195 17.99 -17.45 19.16
CA LEU A 195 19.20 -17.69 19.93
C LEU A 195 19.28 -16.64 21.05
N ALA A 196 19.71 -17.06 22.23
CA ALA A 196 20.09 -16.16 23.31
C ALA A 196 21.59 -16.26 23.56
N VAL A 197 22.27 -15.12 23.56
CA VAL A 197 23.71 -15.03 23.78
C VAL A 197 24.02 -15.40 25.24
N ILE A 198 24.88 -16.40 25.43
CA ILE A 198 25.41 -16.76 26.76
C ILE A 198 26.68 -15.96 27.03
N ARG A 199 27.61 -15.99 26.08
CA ARG A 199 28.88 -15.26 26.14
C ARG A 199 29.39 -14.94 24.74
N VAL A 200 30.23 -13.92 24.66
CA VAL A 200 30.98 -13.55 23.45
C VAL A 200 32.43 -13.92 23.73
N ASP A 201 32.95 -14.85 22.93
CA ASP A 201 34.37 -15.23 22.90
C ASP A 201 35.09 -14.31 21.88
N GLU A 202 36.41 -14.46 21.65
CA GLU A 202 37.18 -13.50 20.82
C GLU A 202 36.66 -13.38 19.38
N ASP A 203 36.35 -14.51 18.73
CA ASP A 203 35.92 -14.56 17.32
C ASP A 203 34.52 -15.17 17.12
N GLU A 204 33.88 -15.66 18.19
CA GLU A 204 32.61 -16.38 18.12
C GLU A 204 31.68 -16.03 19.28
N VAL A 205 30.38 -16.22 19.07
CA VAL A 205 29.34 -15.98 20.07
C VAL A 205 28.70 -17.31 20.45
N TYR A 206 28.81 -17.69 21.72
CA TYR A 206 28.19 -18.90 22.23
C TYR A 206 26.74 -18.64 22.63
N CYS A 207 25.81 -19.34 22.00
CA CYS A 207 24.39 -19.13 22.18
C CYS A 207 23.68 -20.40 22.68
N VAL A 208 22.54 -20.21 23.35
CA VAL A 208 21.53 -21.26 23.55
C VAL A 208 20.37 -21.04 22.60
N ILE A 209 19.90 -22.12 21.96
CA ILE A 209 18.72 -22.10 21.10
C ILE A 209 17.48 -22.09 21.99
N LYS A 210 16.80 -20.95 22.06
CA LYS A 210 15.55 -20.79 22.82
C LYS A 210 14.34 -21.28 22.05
N ARG A 211 14.40 -21.17 20.72
CA ARG A 211 13.39 -21.67 19.80
C ARG A 211 14.10 -22.32 18.63
N GLY A 212 13.97 -23.63 18.53
CA GLY A 212 14.58 -24.45 17.52
C GLY A 212 13.69 -24.65 16.30
N GLU A 213 14.29 -24.78 15.12
CA GLU A 213 13.62 -25.09 13.84
C GLU A 213 14.68 -25.57 12.82
N PHE A 214 14.24 -26.03 11.65
CA PHE A 214 15.13 -26.28 10.52
C PHE A 214 15.72 -24.98 9.93
N LEU A 215 17.05 -24.88 9.92
CA LEU A 215 17.79 -23.78 9.28
C LEU A 215 18.27 -24.17 7.89
N GLY A 216 17.99 -23.32 6.91
CA GLY A 216 18.53 -23.42 5.55
C GLY A 216 19.77 -22.57 5.31
N SER A 217 20.28 -22.60 4.08
CA SER A 217 21.41 -21.76 3.66
C SER A 217 21.00 -20.31 3.42
N LYS A 218 21.91 -19.36 3.68
CA LYS A 218 21.76 -17.92 3.36
C LYS A 218 20.48 -17.29 3.94
N LYS A 219 20.14 -17.65 5.17
CA LYS A 219 18.97 -17.13 5.87
C LYS A 219 19.28 -15.79 6.52
N VAL A 220 18.29 -14.91 6.55
CA VAL A 220 18.43 -13.59 7.17
C VAL A 220 18.62 -13.73 8.67
N VAL A 221 19.56 -12.96 9.20
CA VAL A 221 19.89 -12.85 10.62
C VAL A 221 19.47 -11.46 11.08
N HIS A 222 18.75 -11.41 12.18
CA HIS A 222 18.30 -10.18 12.79
C HIS A 222 18.77 -10.09 14.23
N VAL A 223 19.25 -8.92 14.62
CA VAL A 223 19.87 -8.68 15.92
C VAL A 223 19.27 -7.40 16.51
N PRO A 224 18.30 -7.52 17.43
CA PRO A 224 17.56 -6.36 17.93
C PRO A 224 18.46 -5.35 18.63
N GLY A 225 18.15 -4.06 18.46
CA GLY A 225 18.87 -2.97 19.13
C GLY A 225 20.28 -2.71 18.58
N ILE A 226 20.79 -3.60 17.74
CA ILE A 226 21.98 -3.36 16.94
C ILE A 226 21.51 -2.89 15.57
N PRO A 227 21.79 -1.64 15.18
CA PRO A 227 21.36 -1.12 13.89
C PRO A 227 21.93 -1.97 12.75
N VAL A 228 21.12 -2.88 12.22
CA VAL A 228 21.49 -3.73 11.08
C VAL A 228 21.48 -2.86 9.84
N GLY A 229 22.68 -2.60 9.33
CA GLY A 229 22.90 -1.96 8.04
C GLY A 229 23.72 -0.68 8.08
N SER A 230 24.38 -0.44 6.95
CA SER A 230 25.25 0.72 6.73
C SER A 230 24.45 2.01 6.74
N SER A 231 25.05 3.11 7.22
CA SER A 231 24.51 4.47 7.05
C SER A 231 24.62 4.98 5.60
N ALA A 232 24.90 4.08 4.65
CA ALA A 232 25.07 4.33 3.24
C ALA A 232 24.53 3.15 2.43
N LEU A 233 24.07 3.43 1.21
CA LEU A 233 23.67 2.39 0.25
C LEU A 233 24.83 1.44 -0.02
N THR A 234 24.52 0.15 -0.19
CA THR A 234 25.54 -0.79 -0.69
C THR A 234 25.79 -0.54 -2.18
N LYS A 235 26.95 -0.96 -2.70
CA LYS A 235 27.22 -0.90 -4.14
C LYS A 235 26.17 -1.63 -4.97
N LEU A 236 25.63 -2.72 -4.41
CA LEU A 236 24.57 -3.50 -5.04
C LEU A 236 23.25 -2.71 -5.08
N ASP A 237 22.90 -2.00 -4.01
CA ASP A 237 21.71 -1.13 -4.00
C ASP A 237 21.85 0.00 -5.02
N GLU A 238 23.03 0.62 -5.12
CA GLU A 238 23.29 1.64 -6.14
C GLU A 238 23.09 1.09 -7.57
N GLU A 239 23.58 -0.11 -7.86
CA GLU A 239 23.40 -0.77 -9.16
C GLU A 239 21.92 -1.08 -9.45
N LYS A 240 21.19 -1.58 -8.45
CA LYS A 240 19.74 -1.83 -8.53
C LYS A 240 18.97 -0.53 -8.76
N ILE A 241 19.33 0.56 -8.08
CA ILE A 241 18.74 1.89 -8.30
C ILE A 241 18.99 2.36 -9.74
N ARG A 242 20.22 2.27 -10.25
CA ARG A 242 20.54 2.63 -11.65
C ARG A 242 19.71 1.81 -12.62
N THR A 243 19.59 0.50 -12.39
CA THR A 243 18.75 -0.41 -13.18
C THR A 243 17.27 0.01 -13.12
N GLY A 244 16.73 0.28 -11.93
CA GLY A 244 15.36 0.75 -11.73
C GLY A 244 15.07 2.08 -12.46
N ILE A 245 16.03 3.01 -12.44
CA ILE A 245 15.93 4.28 -13.18
C ILE A 245 15.87 4.04 -14.69
N GLN A 246 16.79 3.23 -15.23
CA GLN A 246 16.80 2.89 -16.66
C GLN A 246 15.51 2.18 -17.09
N LEU A 247 15.00 1.29 -16.23
CA LEU A 247 13.75 0.58 -16.46
C LEU A 247 12.51 1.43 -16.15
N LYS A 248 12.65 2.66 -15.62
CA LYS A 248 11.58 3.61 -15.30
C LYS A 248 10.55 3.04 -14.32
N VAL A 249 11.00 2.47 -13.19
CA VAL A 249 10.11 2.13 -12.07
C VAL A 249 9.47 3.40 -11.49
N ASP A 250 8.33 3.26 -10.82
CA ASP A 250 7.57 4.42 -10.34
C ASP A 250 7.91 4.76 -8.87
N VAL A 251 8.23 3.73 -8.07
CA VAL A 251 8.58 3.85 -6.64
C VAL A 251 9.79 2.98 -6.33
N ILE A 252 10.68 3.45 -5.46
CA ILE A 252 11.76 2.65 -4.85
C ILE A 252 11.55 2.66 -3.34
N LEU A 253 11.56 1.47 -2.73
CA LEU A 253 11.54 1.30 -1.28
C LEU A 253 12.97 1.34 -0.75
N VAL A 254 13.26 2.27 0.14
CA VAL A 254 14.60 2.49 0.71
C VAL A 254 14.68 1.81 2.08
N PRO A 255 15.50 0.76 2.25
CA PRO A 255 15.66 0.01 3.50
C PRO A 255 16.53 0.76 4.51
N GLY A 256 16.42 0.40 5.79
CA GLY A 256 17.33 0.86 6.83
C GLY A 256 17.29 2.36 7.08
N VAL A 257 16.16 3.02 6.83
CA VAL A 257 16.02 4.46 7.05
C VAL A 257 15.96 4.73 8.55
N ARG A 258 16.89 5.57 9.03
CA ARG A 258 17.05 5.91 10.46
C ARG A 258 16.94 7.40 10.76
N ASN A 259 17.18 8.24 9.76
CA ASN A 259 17.12 9.68 9.87
C ASN A 259 16.92 10.31 8.49
N SER A 260 16.56 11.59 8.48
CA SER A 260 16.37 12.38 7.26
C SER A 260 17.66 12.53 6.45
N VAL A 261 18.82 12.68 7.10
CA VAL A 261 20.12 12.90 6.44
C VAL A 261 20.47 11.74 5.50
N PHE A 262 20.31 10.50 5.97
CA PHE A 262 20.50 9.31 5.14
C PHE A 262 19.54 9.31 3.96
N PHE A 263 18.25 9.54 4.21
CA PHE A 263 17.23 9.54 3.17
C PHE A 263 17.49 10.63 2.10
N ASP A 264 17.91 11.82 2.51
CA ASP A 264 18.27 12.92 1.62
C ASP A 264 19.51 12.59 0.79
N SER A 265 20.49 11.85 1.35
CA SER A 265 21.64 11.36 0.60
C SER A 265 21.23 10.40 -0.52
N VAL A 266 20.29 9.50 -0.25
CA VAL A 266 19.71 8.59 -1.26
C VAL A 266 18.94 9.37 -2.30
N ARG A 267 18.12 10.34 -1.89
CA ARG A 267 17.38 11.23 -2.80
C ARG A 267 18.33 12.01 -3.72
N LYS A 268 19.44 12.51 -3.18
CA LYS A 268 20.47 13.20 -3.96
C LYS A 268 21.13 12.26 -4.97
N PHE A 269 21.49 11.05 -4.56
CA PHE A 269 22.06 10.02 -5.43
C PHE A 269 21.13 9.66 -6.59
N VAL A 270 19.86 9.35 -6.30
CA VAL A 270 18.83 9.09 -7.32
C VAL A 270 18.67 10.29 -8.24
N GLY A 271 18.72 11.51 -7.70
CA GLY A 271 18.66 12.75 -8.47
C GLY A 271 19.84 12.96 -9.41
N THR A 272 21.07 12.59 -9.00
CA THR A 272 22.27 12.64 -9.84
C THR A 272 22.24 11.61 -10.97
N GLU A 273 21.66 10.44 -10.71
CA GLU A 273 21.44 9.37 -11.69
C GLU A 273 20.23 9.65 -12.63
N ARG A 274 19.71 10.89 -12.64
CA ARG A 274 18.55 11.34 -13.46
C ARG A 274 17.23 10.66 -13.11
N GLY A 275 17.09 10.16 -11.89
CA GLY A 275 15.89 9.51 -11.35
C GLY A 275 14.95 10.42 -10.55
N ARG A 276 15.03 11.76 -10.68
CA ARG A 276 14.27 12.74 -9.85
C ARG A 276 12.77 12.52 -9.82
N ASP A 277 12.23 11.92 -10.87
CA ASP A 277 10.81 11.66 -10.97
C ASP A 277 10.38 10.32 -10.33
N ILE A 278 11.27 9.54 -9.74
CA ILE A 278 10.90 8.31 -9.02
C ILE A 278 10.53 8.70 -7.60
N SER A 279 9.45 8.13 -7.07
CA SER A 279 9.05 8.38 -5.69
C SER A 279 9.86 7.49 -4.76
N LEU A 280 10.42 8.07 -3.68
CA LEU A 280 11.21 7.32 -2.71
C LEU A 280 10.40 7.12 -1.44
N TYR A 281 10.22 5.87 -1.05
CA TYR A 281 9.46 5.50 0.15
C TYR A 281 10.43 4.98 1.21
N ALA A 282 10.35 5.52 2.42
CA ALA A 282 11.17 5.01 3.52
C ALA A 282 10.56 3.71 4.06
N LYS A 283 11.36 2.64 4.12
CA LYS A 283 10.98 1.43 4.84
C LYS A 283 11.21 1.67 6.33
N ILE A 284 10.15 1.58 7.11
CA ILE A 284 10.19 1.60 8.56
C ILE A 284 10.16 0.14 9.03
N ASP A 285 11.36 -0.35 9.35
CA ASP A 285 11.65 -1.73 9.68
C ASP A 285 12.53 -1.87 10.94
N ASN A 286 12.85 -0.75 11.59
CA ASN A 286 13.70 -0.69 12.77
C ASN A 286 13.24 0.37 13.78
N THR A 287 13.64 0.19 15.05
CA THR A 287 13.29 1.07 16.18
C THR A 287 13.76 2.51 15.99
N VAL A 288 14.99 2.71 15.52
CA VAL A 288 15.56 4.05 15.30
C VAL A 288 14.75 4.82 14.26
N GLY A 289 14.37 4.16 13.16
CA GLY A 289 13.49 4.73 12.14
C GLY A 289 12.11 5.07 12.68
N LEU A 290 11.54 4.20 13.53
CA LEU A 290 10.24 4.43 14.18
C LEU A 290 10.28 5.65 15.13
N GLU A 291 11.33 5.79 15.92
CA GLU A 291 11.51 6.91 16.85
C GLU A 291 11.73 8.24 16.11
N ASN A 292 12.54 8.24 15.05
CA ASN A 292 12.89 9.44 14.27
C ASN A 292 11.89 9.75 13.14
N MET A 293 10.71 9.14 13.15
CA MET A 293 9.74 9.33 12.07
C MET A 293 9.34 10.79 11.84
N ASP A 294 9.26 11.61 12.89
CA ASP A 294 8.87 13.02 12.76
C ASP A 294 9.87 13.82 11.93
N ASP A 295 11.15 13.43 11.95
CA ASP A 295 12.21 14.01 11.12
C ASP A 295 12.24 13.42 9.71
N ILE A 296 11.89 12.14 9.56
CA ILE A 296 11.94 11.42 8.28
C ILE A 296 10.75 11.80 7.38
N ILE A 297 9.52 11.79 7.92
CA ILE A 297 8.26 11.94 7.15
C ILE A 297 8.22 13.18 6.24
N PRO A 298 8.71 14.37 6.64
CA PRO A 298 8.71 15.54 5.78
C PRO A 298 9.47 15.33 4.46
N GLY A 299 10.59 14.59 4.49
CA GLY A 299 11.50 14.39 3.36
C GLY A 299 11.16 13.22 2.43
N VAL A 300 10.25 12.32 2.82
CA VAL A 300 9.88 11.12 2.04
C VAL A 300 8.68 11.37 1.12
N ASP A 301 8.56 10.59 0.03
CA ASP A 301 7.36 10.65 -0.82
C ASP A 301 6.23 9.76 -0.31
N GLY A 302 6.57 8.77 0.53
CA GLY A 302 5.66 7.84 1.20
C GLY A 302 6.41 6.96 2.19
N VAL A 303 5.69 6.07 2.87
CA VAL A 303 6.26 5.16 3.88
C VAL A 303 5.85 3.73 3.56
N PHE A 304 6.79 2.80 3.72
CA PHE A 304 6.55 1.37 3.69
C PHE A 304 6.72 0.82 5.11
N LEU A 305 5.63 0.37 5.72
CA LEU A 305 5.68 -0.25 7.05
C LEU A 305 5.94 -1.75 6.90
N ASN A 306 7.13 -2.20 7.29
CA ASN A 306 7.50 -3.61 7.27
C ASN A 306 7.30 -4.22 8.66
N ARG A 307 6.10 -4.74 8.93
CA ARG A 307 5.79 -5.30 10.25
C ARG A 307 6.63 -6.52 10.59
N PRO A 308 6.87 -7.50 9.69
CA PRO A 308 7.70 -8.66 10.03
C PRO A 308 9.06 -8.24 10.59
N ASN A 309 9.79 -7.38 9.88
CA ASN A 309 11.09 -6.91 10.36
C ASN A 309 10.97 -6.06 11.63
N LEU A 310 10.03 -5.12 11.67
CA LEU A 310 9.88 -4.23 12.83
C LEU A 310 9.48 -4.99 14.10
N SER A 311 8.68 -6.06 13.97
CA SER A 311 8.25 -6.89 15.10
C SER A 311 9.41 -7.61 15.80
N MET A 312 10.49 -7.89 15.07
CA MET A 312 11.71 -8.46 15.63
C MET A 312 12.49 -7.46 16.48
N GLU A 313 12.37 -6.16 16.20
CA GLU A 313 13.03 -5.07 16.93
C GLU A 313 12.22 -4.63 18.16
N VAL A 314 10.90 -4.42 18.00
CA VAL A 314 10.05 -3.88 19.08
C VAL A 314 9.39 -4.98 19.95
N GLY A 315 9.36 -6.22 19.45
CA GLY A 315 8.59 -7.32 20.02
C GLY A 315 7.23 -7.51 19.35
N HIS A 316 6.82 -8.76 19.16
CA HIS A 316 5.54 -9.11 18.53
C HIS A 316 4.32 -8.57 19.30
N ASP A 317 4.42 -8.42 20.62
CA ASP A 317 3.37 -7.87 21.48
C ASP A 317 3.16 -6.36 21.28
N LYS A 318 4.14 -5.63 20.73
CA LYS A 318 4.09 -4.17 20.56
C LYS A 318 3.90 -3.72 19.11
N ILE A 319 3.90 -4.66 18.15
CA ILE A 319 3.82 -4.33 16.73
C ILE A 319 2.55 -3.53 16.38
N PHE A 320 1.43 -3.82 17.06
CA PHE A 320 0.18 -3.10 16.86
C PHE A 320 0.28 -1.62 17.23
N LEU A 321 1.07 -1.28 18.27
CA LEU A 321 1.32 0.11 18.66
C LEU A 321 2.14 0.82 17.57
N ALA A 322 3.20 0.17 17.09
CA ALA A 322 4.04 0.70 16.03
C ALA A 322 3.24 0.96 14.75
N GLN A 323 2.36 0.04 14.35
CA GLN A 323 1.45 0.24 13.21
C GLN A 323 0.60 1.50 13.37
N LYS A 324 -0.11 1.63 14.50
CA LYS A 324 -0.98 2.80 14.76
C LYS A 324 -0.19 4.10 14.76
N ILE A 325 1.00 4.12 15.35
CA ILE A 325 1.90 5.28 15.33
C ILE A 325 2.27 5.64 13.88
N VAL A 326 2.69 4.65 13.09
CA VAL A 326 3.18 4.87 11.73
C VAL A 326 2.08 5.39 10.81
N LEU A 327 0.95 4.70 10.78
CA LEU A 327 -0.18 5.07 9.92
C LEU A 327 -0.76 6.43 10.30
N SER A 328 -0.95 6.70 11.59
CA SER A 328 -1.48 7.99 12.06
C SER A 328 -0.56 9.17 11.69
N LYS A 329 0.76 9.03 11.89
CA LYS A 329 1.72 10.09 11.54
C LYS A 329 1.74 10.35 10.02
N CYS A 330 1.65 9.30 9.19
CA CYS A 330 1.59 9.45 7.74
C CYS A 330 0.28 10.10 7.27
N ASN A 331 -0.86 9.70 7.83
CA ASN A 331 -2.16 10.30 7.57
C ASN A 331 -2.18 11.80 7.92
N LEU A 332 -1.66 12.16 9.09
CA LEU A 332 -1.53 13.57 9.51
C LEU A 332 -0.64 14.38 8.56
N ALA A 333 0.46 13.79 8.09
CA ALA A 333 1.37 14.43 7.13
C ALA A 333 0.84 14.43 5.69
N GLY A 334 -0.19 13.63 5.37
CA GLY A 334 -0.65 13.40 4.01
C GLY A 334 0.40 12.72 3.15
N LYS A 335 1.02 11.66 3.68
CA LYS A 335 1.96 10.80 2.96
C LYS A 335 1.34 9.41 2.80
N PRO A 336 1.40 8.80 1.62
CA PRO A 336 0.79 7.50 1.37
C PRO A 336 1.59 6.40 2.07
N THR A 337 0.88 5.39 2.60
CA THR A 337 1.49 4.23 3.25
C THR A 337 1.24 2.93 2.51
N ILE A 338 2.28 2.11 2.39
CA ILE A 338 2.16 0.71 1.99
C ILE A 338 2.45 -0.12 3.24
N THR A 339 1.50 -0.95 3.67
CA THR A 339 1.68 -1.79 4.86
C THR A 339 1.92 -3.24 4.44
N PHE A 340 2.99 -3.82 4.98
CA PHE A 340 3.33 -5.23 4.85
C PHE A 340 3.17 -5.91 6.20
N GLY A 341 2.21 -6.83 6.28
CA GLY A 341 1.85 -7.53 7.51
C GLY A 341 1.73 -9.03 7.38
N GLU A 342 2.24 -9.65 6.30
CA GLU A 342 2.05 -11.09 6.01
C GLU A 342 0.56 -11.48 5.94
N TYR A 343 -0.25 -10.60 5.33
CA TYR A 343 -1.70 -10.79 5.23
C TYR A 343 -2.07 -12.05 4.45
N LEU A 344 -3.06 -12.79 4.96
CA LEU A 344 -3.61 -13.98 4.33
C LEU A 344 -2.56 -15.08 4.08
N SER A 345 -1.51 -15.14 4.88
CA SER A 345 -0.42 -16.12 4.73
C SER A 345 -0.91 -17.57 4.76
N SER A 346 -1.95 -17.88 5.54
CA SER A 346 -2.52 -19.22 5.59
C SER A 346 -3.10 -19.66 4.23
N MET A 347 -3.45 -18.70 3.35
CA MET A 347 -3.96 -18.99 2.01
C MET A 347 -2.88 -19.47 1.02
N GLU A 348 -1.64 -19.63 1.48
CA GLU A 348 -0.61 -20.39 0.75
C GLU A 348 -1.01 -21.87 0.61
N VAL A 349 -1.61 -22.45 1.65
CA VAL A 349 -2.01 -23.87 1.71
C VAL A 349 -3.51 -24.08 1.89
N SER A 350 -4.24 -23.06 2.34
CA SER A 350 -5.69 -23.08 2.55
C SER A 350 -6.41 -22.24 1.49
N THR A 351 -7.69 -22.52 1.25
CA THR A 351 -8.55 -21.66 0.42
C THR A 351 -9.19 -20.52 1.20
N VAL A 352 -9.22 -20.61 2.54
CA VAL A 352 -9.85 -19.63 3.43
C VAL A 352 -8.83 -19.17 4.47
N PRO A 353 -8.74 -17.85 4.75
CA PRO A 353 -7.86 -17.32 5.78
C PRO A 353 -8.40 -17.60 7.19
N THR A 354 -7.54 -17.43 8.18
CA THR A 354 -7.96 -17.46 9.58
C THR A 354 -8.72 -16.19 9.98
N ASN A 355 -9.57 -16.27 11.00
CA ASN A 355 -10.26 -15.09 11.54
C ASN A 355 -9.29 -14.02 12.06
N ALA A 356 -8.11 -14.43 12.52
CA ALA A 356 -7.06 -13.52 12.96
C ALA A 356 -6.51 -12.69 11.79
N GLU A 357 -6.20 -13.31 10.65
CA GLU A 357 -5.73 -12.60 9.45
C GLU A 357 -6.81 -11.70 8.85
N VAL A 358 -8.08 -12.14 8.88
CA VAL A 358 -9.22 -11.31 8.46
C VAL A 358 -9.29 -10.04 9.30
N ASN A 359 -9.28 -10.18 10.63
CA ASN A 359 -9.32 -9.04 11.53
C ASN A 359 -8.09 -8.14 11.37
N ASP A 360 -6.91 -8.70 11.16
CA ASP A 360 -5.67 -7.95 11.01
C ASP A 360 -5.68 -7.05 9.77
N LEU A 361 -6.11 -7.58 8.62
CA LEU A 361 -6.22 -6.80 7.38
C LEU A 361 -7.28 -5.70 7.53
N ILE A 362 -8.48 -6.02 8.03
CA ILE A 362 -9.56 -5.04 8.23
C ILE A 362 -9.11 -3.90 9.16
N ASN A 363 -8.48 -4.24 10.30
CA ASN A 363 -8.00 -3.22 11.23
C ASN A 363 -6.89 -2.36 10.63
N THR A 364 -6.03 -2.91 9.77
CA THR A 364 -5.03 -2.12 9.03
C THR A 364 -5.70 -1.09 8.12
N VAL A 365 -6.81 -1.46 7.46
CA VAL A 365 -7.61 -0.54 6.62
C VAL A 365 -8.29 0.53 7.46
N MET A 366 -8.84 0.16 8.62
CA MET A 366 -9.46 1.10 9.57
C MET A 366 -8.45 2.06 10.21
N ASP A 367 -7.23 1.59 10.49
CA ASP A 367 -6.10 2.42 10.94
C ASP A 367 -5.65 3.43 9.87
N GLY A 368 -6.15 3.28 8.64
CA GLY A 368 -6.01 4.27 7.57
C GLY A 368 -4.80 4.04 6.68
N THR A 369 -4.42 2.79 6.41
CA THR A 369 -3.41 2.51 5.36
C THR A 369 -3.94 2.91 3.97
N ASP A 370 -3.06 3.39 3.10
CA ASP A 370 -3.40 3.64 1.69
C ASP A 370 -3.35 2.38 0.84
N CYS A 371 -2.38 1.51 1.12
CA CYS A 371 -2.13 0.30 0.36
C CYS A 371 -1.79 -0.87 1.28
N ILE A 372 -2.31 -2.05 0.96
CA ILE A 372 -1.92 -3.33 1.56
C ILE A 372 -1.03 -4.11 0.60
N TYR A 373 0.02 -4.74 1.12
CA TYR A 373 0.92 -5.60 0.35
C TYR A 373 0.64 -7.09 0.64
N LEU A 374 0.22 -7.81 -0.40
CA LEU A 374 -0.02 -9.25 -0.40
C LEU A 374 1.19 -9.97 -0.99
N ASP A 375 2.10 -10.42 -0.13
CA ASP A 375 3.25 -11.22 -0.54
C ASP A 375 2.87 -12.70 -0.76
N VAL A 376 1.74 -13.16 -0.20
CA VAL A 376 1.17 -14.49 -0.43
C VAL A 376 0.98 -14.80 -1.93
N THR A 377 0.81 -13.79 -2.78
CA THR A 377 0.70 -13.96 -4.25
C THR A 377 1.98 -14.50 -4.88
N MET A 378 3.12 -14.45 -4.20
CA MET A 378 4.36 -15.06 -4.66
C MET A 378 4.38 -16.57 -4.41
N ARG A 379 3.67 -17.04 -3.38
CA ARG A 379 3.81 -18.41 -2.84
C ARG A 379 2.59 -19.28 -3.10
N SER A 380 1.39 -18.71 -2.97
CA SER A 380 0.12 -19.43 -3.17
C SER A 380 -0.11 -19.79 -4.63
N GLU A 381 -0.75 -20.95 -4.87
CA GLU A 381 -1.28 -21.31 -6.19
C GLU A 381 -2.57 -20.54 -6.51
N ASN A 382 -3.36 -20.16 -5.49
CA ASN A 382 -4.65 -19.48 -5.61
C ASN A 382 -4.52 -17.94 -5.52
N LYS A 383 -3.57 -17.37 -6.26
CA LYS A 383 -3.19 -15.95 -6.19
C LYS A 383 -4.35 -15.00 -6.40
N LEU A 384 -5.22 -15.29 -7.38
CA LEU A 384 -6.35 -14.44 -7.75
C LEU A 384 -7.42 -14.43 -6.65
N HIS A 385 -7.67 -15.58 -6.03
CA HIS A 385 -8.60 -15.69 -4.93
C HIS A 385 -8.12 -14.85 -3.73
N CYS A 386 -6.82 -14.86 -3.42
CA CYS A 386 -6.25 -14.03 -2.36
C CYS A 386 -6.50 -12.53 -2.60
N ILE A 387 -6.30 -12.05 -3.83
CA ILE A 387 -6.53 -10.64 -4.22
C ILE A 387 -8.01 -10.28 -4.07
N GLN A 388 -8.91 -11.12 -4.57
CA GLN A 388 -10.36 -10.89 -4.51
C GLN A 388 -10.88 -10.92 -3.06
N TYR A 389 -10.35 -11.83 -2.24
CA TYR A 389 -10.68 -11.93 -0.82
C TYR A 389 -10.21 -10.67 -0.08
N ALA A 390 -8.96 -10.26 -0.27
CA ALA A 390 -8.41 -9.03 0.29
C ALA A 390 -9.23 -7.80 -0.12
N ALA A 391 -9.65 -7.70 -1.39
CA ALA A 391 -10.51 -6.61 -1.86
C ALA A 391 -11.85 -6.59 -1.13
N THR A 392 -12.42 -7.76 -0.83
CA THR A 392 -13.67 -7.86 -0.07
C THR A 392 -13.49 -7.40 1.37
N LEU A 393 -12.38 -7.77 2.01
CA LEU A 393 -12.05 -7.32 3.36
C LEU A 393 -11.78 -5.81 3.41
N CYS A 394 -11.07 -5.26 2.42
CA CYS A 394 -10.86 -3.81 2.31
C CYS A 394 -12.19 -3.05 2.21
N ARG A 395 -13.14 -3.51 1.38
CA ARG A 395 -14.46 -2.85 1.23
C ARG A 395 -15.26 -2.87 2.54
N GLN A 396 -15.19 -3.96 3.31
CA GLN A 396 -15.81 -4.03 4.63
C GLN A 396 -15.14 -3.08 5.63
N GLY A 397 -13.81 -3.08 5.68
CA GLY A 397 -13.05 -2.15 6.52
C GLY A 397 -13.29 -0.69 6.15
N GLU A 398 -13.39 -0.37 4.86
CA GLU A 398 -13.70 0.96 4.35
C GLU A 398 -15.08 1.45 4.80
N ALA A 399 -16.12 0.61 4.68
CA ALA A 399 -17.48 0.97 5.07
C ALA A 399 -17.64 1.19 6.58
N ALA A 400 -16.80 0.56 7.41
CA ALA A 400 -16.85 0.65 8.86
C ALA A 400 -16.07 1.85 9.44
N ILE A 401 -15.42 2.67 8.61
CA ILE A 401 -14.73 3.86 9.11
C ILE A 401 -15.74 4.96 9.42
N TRP A 402 -15.51 5.70 10.51
CA TRP A 402 -16.25 6.92 10.78
C TRP A 402 -15.59 8.13 10.10
N GLU A 403 -15.90 8.34 8.82
CA GLU A 403 -15.18 9.34 8.00
C GLU A 403 -15.39 10.77 8.49
N GLN A 404 -16.57 11.09 9.07
CA GLN A 404 -16.85 12.42 9.59
C GLN A 404 -15.92 12.80 10.76
N GLN A 405 -15.67 11.86 11.69
CA GLN A 405 -14.70 12.08 12.77
C GLN A 405 -13.29 12.23 12.20
N LEU A 406 -12.88 11.29 11.34
CA LEU A 406 -11.54 11.28 10.74
C LEU A 406 -11.24 12.58 9.98
N PHE A 407 -12.17 13.02 9.13
CA PHE A 407 -12.08 14.29 8.42
C PHE A 407 -11.91 15.47 9.37
N THR A 408 -12.72 15.53 10.43
CA THR A 408 -12.68 16.60 11.43
C THR A 408 -11.31 16.69 12.12
N GLU A 409 -10.73 15.56 12.48
CA GLU A 409 -9.41 15.49 13.12
C GLU A 409 -8.29 15.92 12.17
N LEU A 410 -8.32 15.46 10.91
CA LEU A 410 -7.35 15.85 9.88
C LEU A 410 -7.44 17.34 9.53
N ASN A 411 -8.66 17.88 9.46
CA ASN A 411 -8.89 19.30 9.20
C ASN A 411 -8.39 20.16 10.38
N LYS A 412 -8.68 19.79 11.63
CA LYS A 412 -8.17 20.48 12.83
C LYS A 412 -6.64 20.55 12.88
N LYS A 413 -5.93 19.54 12.35
CA LYS A 413 -4.46 19.56 12.27
C LYS A 413 -3.94 20.57 11.24
N SER A 414 -4.73 20.90 10.22
CA SER A 414 -4.37 21.79 9.11
C SER A 414 -4.54 23.27 9.50
N LYS A 415 -3.63 23.78 10.33
CA LYS A 415 -3.68 25.16 10.84
C LYS A 415 -3.39 26.21 9.74
N PRO A 416 -4.14 27.32 9.64
CA PRO A 416 -3.83 28.42 8.73
C PRO A 416 -2.45 29.05 9.00
N LYS A 417 -1.74 29.60 8.00
CA LYS A 417 -2.08 29.67 6.56
C LYS A 417 -1.59 28.41 5.84
N ILE A 418 -2.44 27.84 4.99
CA ILE A 418 -2.16 26.66 4.16
C ILE A 418 -2.17 27.02 2.67
N ASP A 419 -1.69 26.09 1.84
CA ASP A 419 -1.75 26.19 0.37
C ASP A 419 -3.22 26.35 -0.10
N PRO A 420 -3.54 27.31 -0.98
CA PRO A 420 -4.89 27.47 -1.54
C PRO A 420 -5.46 26.19 -2.19
N ALA A 421 -4.62 25.39 -2.84
CA ALA A 421 -5.01 24.11 -3.42
C ALA A 421 -5.44 23.10 -2.34
N GLN A 422 -4.77 23.15 -1.18
CA GLN A 422 -5.15 22.34 -0.01
C GLN A 422 -6.46 22.86 0.60
N ALA A 423 -6.62 24.19 0.75
CA ALA A 423 -7.81 24.80 1.33
C ALA A 423 -9.09 24.46 0.54
N ILE A 424 -9.05 24.57 -0.80
CA ILE A 424 -10.21 24.20 -1.62
C ILE A 424 -10.46 22.69 -1.61
N SER A 425 -9.40 21.86 -1.49
CA SER A 425 -9.57 20.40 -1.37
C SER A 425 -10.27 20.02 -0.06
N ILE A 426 -9.99 20.72 1.06
CA ILE A 426 -10.74 20.57 2.32
C ILE A 426 -12.22 20.90 2.10
N GLY A 427 -12.51 22.03 1.46
CA GLY A 427 -13.89 22.43 1.13
C GLY A 427 -14.61 21.41 0.24
N CYS A 428 -13.89 20.83 -0.73
CA CYS A 428 -14.41 19.77 -1.59
C CYS A 428 -14.78 18.52 -0.79
N VAL A 429 -13.94 18.08 0.14
CA VAL A 429 -14.24 16.89 0.95
C VAL A 429 -15.39 17.17 1.90
N GLU A 430 -15.43 18.34 2.56
CA GLU A 430 -16.56 18.75 3.40
C GLU A 430 -17.88 18.71 2.63
N VAL A 431 -17.94 19.33 1.45
CA VAL A 431 -19.15 19.31 0.62
C VAL A 431 -19.52 17.88 0.21
N SER A 432 -18.55 17.05 -0.16
CA SER A 432 -18.82 15.64 -0.54
C SER A 432 -19.44 14.83 0.60
N LEU A 433 -19.03 15.08 1.85
CA LEU A 433 -19.59 14.43 3.04
C LEU A 433 -21.00 14.95 3.31
N LYS A 434 -21.24 16.26 3.20
CA LYS A 434 -22.55 16.87 3.47
C LYS A 434 -23.63 16.47 2.48
N CYS A 435 -23.28 16.27 1.21
CA CYS A 435 -24.24 15.91 0.17
C CYS A 435 -24.20 14.42 -0.22
N HIS A 436 -23.41 13.60 0.48
CA HIS A 436 -23.20 12.18 0.17
C HIS A 436 -22.92 11.94 -1.32
N ALA A 437 -21.96 12.68 -1.86
CA ALA A 437 -21.61 12.57 -3.27
C ALA A 437 -21.18 11.13 -3.62
N ALA A 438 -21.60 10.64 -4.78
CA ALA A 438 -21.22 9.33 -5.28
C ALA A 438 -19.75 9.29 -5.72
N ALA A 439 -19.20 10.42 -6.19
CA ALA A 439 -17.79 10.55 -6.53
C ALA A 439 -17.31 12.01 -6.54
N ILE A 440 -15.99 12.18 -6.45
CA ILE A 440 -15.29 13.43 -6.77
C ILE A 440 -14.52 13.24 -8.06
N ILE A 441 -14.85 14.01 -9.10
CA ILE A 441 -14.10 14.09 -10.35
C ILE A 441 -13.06 15.21 -10.20
N VAL A 442 -11.77 14.87 -10.36
CA VAL A 442 -10.68 15.86 -10.30
C VAL A 442 -9.83 15.81 -11.56
N ILE A 443 -9.78 16.94 -12.27
CA ILE A 443 -8.89 17.12 -13.41
C ILE A 443 -7.54 17.63 -12.89
N THR A 444 -6.46 16.89 -13.14
CA THR A 444 -5.13 17.23 -12.62
C THR A 444 -4.00 16.81 -13.55
N THR A 445 -2.85 17.49 -13.47
CA THR A 445 -1.67 17.20 -14.29
C THR A 445 -0.59 16.45 -13.48
N SER A 446 -0.19 17.03 -12.35
CA SER A 446 0.80 16.46 -11.43
C SER A 446 0.20 15.48 -10.42
N GLY A 447 -1.14 15.48 -10.25
CA GLY A 447 -1.82 14.72 -9.21
C GLY A 447 -1.91 15.43 -7.85
N LEU A 448 -1.36 16.65 -7.70
CA LEU A 448 -1.35 17.35 -6.40
C LEU A 448 -2.76 17.55 -5.81
N SER A 449 -3.72 18.05 -6.59
CA SER A 449 -5.10 18.24 -6.11
C SER A 449 -5.74 16.94 -5.67
N ALA A 450 -5.55 15.85 -6.43
CA ALA A 450 -6.10 14.54 -6.07
C ALA A 450 -5.51 14.00 -4.78
N ARG A 451 -4.20 14.19 -4.56
CA ARG A 451 -3.52 13.83 -3.30
C ARG A 451 -4.00 14.65 -2.11
N TYR A 452 -4.24 15.96 -2.29
CA TYR A 452 -4.82 16.78 -1.24
C TYR A 452 -6.24 16.34 -0.88
N ILE A 453 -7.08 15.98 -1.87
CA ILE A 453 -8.41 15.43 -1.61
C ILE A 453 -8.30 14.10 -0.84
N ALA A 454 -7.48 13.16 -1.33
CA ALA A 454 -7.30 11.84 -0.70
C ALA A 454 -6.75 11.91 0.72
N ARG A 455 -5.88 12.90 1.02
CA ARG A 455 -5.38 13.16 2.37
C ARG A 455 -6.50 13.36 3.39
N TYR A 456 -7.60 13.99 3.00
CA TYR A 456 -8.74 14.26 3.88
C TYR A 456 -9.79 13.13 3.89
N ARG A 457 -9.48 11.99 3.27
CA ARG A 457 -10.25 10.74 3.36
C ARG A 457 -11.76 10.94 3.10
N PRO A 458 -12.16 11.41 1.91
CA PRO A 458 -13.58 11.41 1.55
C PRO A 458 -14.14 10.00 1.63
N ARG A 459 -15.45 9.86 1.77
CA ARG A 459 -16.10 8.54 1.74
C ARG A 459 -16.21 7.98 0.32
N CYS A 460 -16.41 8.86 -0.65
CA CYS A 460 -16.56 8.49 -2.05
C CYS A 460 -15.21 8.32 -2.78
N PRO A 461 -15.18 7.58 -3.90
CA PRO A 461 -14.01 7.53 -4.77
C PRO A 461 -13.68 8.89 -5.40
N VAL A 462 -12.39 9.09 -5.66
CA VAL A 462 -11.83 10.25 -6.36
C VAL A 462 -11.37 9.81 -7.75
N LEU A 463 -12.16 10.14 -8.77
CA LEU A 463 -11.80 9.90 -10.17
C LEU A 463 -10.79 10.98 -10.59
N ALA A 464 -9.51 10.62 -10.67
CA ALA A 464 -8.43 11.55 -10.99
C ALA A 464 -8.03 11.43 -12.47
N ILE A 465 -8.37 12.44 -13.27
CA ILE A 465 -8.16 12.42 -14.71
C ILE A 465 -6.83 13.12 -15.00
N VAL A 466 -5.89 12.35 -15.54
CA VAL A 466 -4.53 12.80 -15.88
C VAL A 466 -4.19 12.45 -17.32
N ARG A 467 -3.36 13.25 -17.99
CA ARG A 467 -2.88 12.94 -19.35
C ARG A 467 -1.61 12.07 -19.34
N HIS A 468 -0.76 12.27 -18.35
CA HIS A 468 0.50 11.54 -18.22
C HIS A 468 0.29 10.22 -17.47
N GLY A 469 0.54 9.09 -18.13
CA GLY A 469 0.42 7.76 -17.51
C GLY A 469 1.34 7.56 -16.30
N LYS A 470 2.46 8.30 -16.22
CA LYS A 470 3.33 8.31 -15.02
C LYS A 470 2.63 8.91 -13.81
N SER A 471 1.92 10.02 -13.99
CA SER A 471 1.10 10.61 -12.92
C SER A 471 0.01 9.64 -12.49
N ALA A 472 -0.61 8.93 -13.44
CA ALA A 472 -1.66 7.94 -13.14
C ALA A 472 -1.13 6.82 -12.25
N ARG A 473 -0.01 6.20 -12.61
CA ARG A 473 0.63 5.15 -11.81
C ARG A 473 1.02 5.64 -10.41
N LYS A 474 1.60 6.84 -10.28
CA LYS A 474 1.94 7.40 -8.95
C LYS A 474 0.72 7.66 -8.07
N LEU A 475 -0.41 8.00 -8.67
CA LEU A 475 -1.66 8.25 -7.95
C LEU A 475 -2.33 6.95 -7.51
N SER A 476 -2.12 5.83 -8.21
CA SER A 476 -2.70 4.52 -7.87
C SER A 476 -2.30 4.00 -6.47
N VAL A 477 -1.29 4.58 -5.82
CA VAL A 477 -0.89 4.20 -4.45
C VAL A 477 -1.82 4.78 -3.38
N TRP A 478 -2.49 5.88 -3.69
CA TRP A 478 -3.28 6.65 -2.72
C TRP A 478 -4.66 6.05 -2.60
N ARG A 479 -5.08 5.80 -1.36
CA ARG A 479 -6.44 5.34 -1.10
C ARG A 479 -7.45 6.40 -1.54
N ASN A 480 -8.63 5.93 -1.95
CA ASN A 480 -9.70 6.67 -2.63
C ASN A 480 -9.42 7.09 -4.08
N ILE A 481 -8.18 7.14 -4.55
CA ILE A 481 -7.89 7.64 -5.88
C ILE A 481 -8.02 6.53 -6.93
N ILE A 482 -8.94 6.71 -7.86
CA ILE A 482 -9.01 5.94 -9.10
C ILE A 482 -8.40 6.81 -10.21
N ALA A 483 -7.13 6.54 -10.53
CA ALA A 483 -6.38 7.31 -11.52
C ALA A 483 -6.70 6.87 -12.95
N LEU A 484 -7.19 7.80 -13.76
CA LEU A 484 -7.62 7.55 -15.14
C LEU A 484 -6.73 8.32 -16.11
N GLN A 485 -6.05 7.59 -17.00
CA GLN A 485 -5.27 8.21 -18.06
C GLN A 485 -6.16 8.60 -19.24
N TYR A 486 -6.22 9.89 -19.56
CA TYR A 486 -6.89 10.42 -20.74
C TYR A 486 -5.89 10.62 -21.89
N ILE A 487 -6.09 9.88 -22.98
CA ILE A 487 -5.12 9.77 -24.09
C ILE A 487 -5.51 10.55 -25.35
N ASP A 488 -6.76 11.01 -25.47
CA ASP A 488 -7.23 11.70 -26.66
C ASP A 488 -6.50 13.05 -26.85
N PRO A 489 -6.25 13.50 -28.08
CA PRO A 489 -5.53 14.74 -28.36
C PRO A 489 -6.28 15.98 -27.85
N ILE A 490 -5.54 17.06 -27.60
CA ILE A 490 -6.14 18.37 -27.26
C ILE A 490 -6.50 19.05 -28.57
N GLU A 491 -7.78 18.99 -28.96
CA GLU A 491 -8.28 19.73 -30.13
C GLU A 491 -8.59 21.19 -29.78
N ASN A 492 -9.30 21.40 -28.67
CA ASN A 492 -9.67 22.72 -28.17
C ASN A 492 -9.62 22.72 -26.64
N VAL A 493 -8.87 23.67 -26.08
CA VAL A 493 -8.69 23.86 -24.63
C VAL A 493 -10.00 23.92 -23.85
N SER A 494 -11.00 24.64 -24.37
CA SER A 494 -12.28 24.82 -23.65
C SER A 494 -13.10 23.53 -23.64
N LYS A 495 -13.05 22.77 -24.74
CA LYS A 495 -13.72 21.45 -24.86
C LYS A 495 -12.95 20.34 -24.15
N ASP A 496 -11.64 20.49 -23.95
CA ASP A 496 -10.79 19.47 -23.34
C ASP A 496 -11.17 19.17 -21.88
N ILE A 497 -11.60 20.18 -21.13
CA ILE A 497 -12.11 19.97 -19.77
C ILE A 497 -13.42 19.18 -19.82
N GLU A 498 -14.36 19.58 -20.67
CA GLU A 498 -15.65 18.90 -20.85
C GLU A 498 -15.48 17.44 -21.29
N ASN A 499 -14.59 17.19 -22.26
CA ASN A 499 -14.28 15.85 -22.76
C ASN A 499 -13.71 14.96 -21.65
N ARG A 500 -12.81 15.50 -20.82
CA ARG A 500 -12.25 14.78 -19.66
C ARG A 500 -13.30 14.50 -18.59
N THR A 501 -14.20 15.44 -18.35
CA THR A 501 -15.35 15.23 -17.46
C THR A 501 -16.26 14.12 -17.98
N ARG A 502 -16.65 14.18 -19.27
CA ARG A 502 -17.48 13.14 -19.91
C ARG A 502 -16.81 11.77 -19.83
N PHE A 503 -15.51 11.70 -20.12
CA PHE A 503 -14.73 10.47 -19.99
C PHE A 503 -14.77 9.87 -18.58
N ALA A 504 -14.70 10.71 -17.54
CA ALA A 504 -14.82 10.28 -16.14
C ALA A 504 -16.23 9.79 -15.80
N MET A 505 -17.26 10.50 -16.27
CA MET A 505 -18.66 10.10 -16.11
C MET A 505 -18.94 8.75 -16.76
N ASP A 506 -18.46 8.55 -18.00
CA ASP A 506 -18.57 7.29 -18.72
C ASP A 506 -17.85 6.14 -18.01
N PHE A 507 -16.66 6.41 -17.46
CA PHE A 507 -15.95 5.43 -16.66
C PHE A 507 -16.74 5.07 -15.39
N GLY A 508 -17.22 6.08 -14.65
CA GLY A 508 -18.00 5.90 -13.44
C GLY A 508 -19.26 5.07 -13.67
N ARG A 509 -20.02 5.39 -14.73
CA ARG A 509 -21.20 4.61 -15.17
C ARG A 509 -20.85 3.15 -15.45
N ARG A 510 -19.85 2.90 -16.29
CA ARG A 510 -19.45 1.52 -16.66
C ARG A 510 -18.97 0.68 -15.48
N LYS A 511 -18.45 1.33 -14.44
CA LYS A 511 -17.99 0.68 -13.20
C LYS A 511 -19.07 0.57 -12.13
N GLY A 512 -20.28 1.09 -12.37
CA GLY A 512 -21.34 1.14 -11.35
C GLY A 512 -20.98 2.05 -10.17
N ILE A 513 -20.09 3.03 -10.39
CA ILE A 513 -19.77 4.07 -9.41
C ILE A 513 -20.82 5.18 -9.46
N LEU A 514 -21.32 5.50 -10.66
CA LEU A 514 -22.26 6.59 -10.90
C LEU A 514 -23.55 6.06 -11.54
N HIS A 515 -24.68 6.44 -10.96
CA HIS A 515 -26.03 6.17 -11.43
C HIS A 515 -26.77 7.48 -11.72
N GLN A 516 -27.91 7.37 -12.40
CA GLN A 516 -28.75 8.54 -12.67
C GLN A 516 -29.28 9.12 -11.36
N GLY A 517 -29.18 10.44 -11.19
CA GLY A 517 -29.62 11.13 -9.98
C GLY A 517 -28.55 11.22 -8.89
N ASP A 518 -27.37 10.59 -9.07
CA ASP A 518 -26.28 10.73 -8.13
C ASP A 518 -25.71 12.15 -8.13
N LEU A 519 -25.24 12.60 -6.96
CA LEU A 519 -24.51 13.86 -6.82
C LEU A 519 -23.02 13.65 -7.06
N VAL A 520 -22.42 14.52 -7.88
CA VAL A 520 -20.99 14.48 -8.20
C VAL A 520 -20.36 15.84 -7.97
N LEU A 521 -19.19 15.84 -7.32
CA LEU A 521 -18.34 17.02 -7.23
C LEU A 521 -17.34 17.01 -8.38
N HIS A 522 -17.11 18.18 -8.96
CA HIS A 522 -16.13 18.35 -10.01
C HIS A 522 -15.17 19.48 -9.69
N MET A 523 -13.89 19.10 -9.60
CA MET A 523 -12.74 19.94 -9.31
C MET A 523 -11.92 20.16 -10.57
N LYS A 524 -11.78 21.42 -10.99
CA LYS A 524 -11.02 21.82 -12.18
C LYS A 524 -10.27 23.14 -11.96
N CYS A 525 -9.35 23.45 -12.87
CA CYS A 525 -8.77 24.78 -12.97
C CYS A 525 -9.78 25.72 -13.66
N SER A 526 -9.94 26.95 -13.15
CA SER A 526 -10.72 28.00 -13.81
C SER A 526 -10.10 28.40 -15.15
N GLU A 527 -8.77 28.45 -15.20
CA GLU A 527 -7.97 28.81 -16.37
C GLU A 527 -6.75 27.89 -16.47
N GLN A 528 -6.18 27.74 -17.66
CA GLN A 528 -5.00 26.89 -17.88
C GLN A 528 -3.72 27.40 -17.19
N SER A 529 -3.65 28.71 -16.92
CA SER A 529 -2.53 29.36 -16.21
C SER A 529 -2.48 28.99 -14.74
N VAL A 530 -3.60 28.51 -14.17
CA VAL A 530 -3.70 28.17 -12.74
C VAL A 530 -3.11 26.78 -12.52
N GLY A 531 -1.99 26.72 -11.81
CA GLY A 531 -1.23 25.48 -11.55
C GLY A 531 -1.91 24.46 -10.64
N PHE A 532 -3.15 24.71 -10.19
CA PHE A 532 -3.94 23.81 -9.33
C PHE A 532 -5.44 23.96 -9.58
N ALA A 533 -6.23 22.96 -9.16
CA ALA A 533 -7.69 23.00 -9.27
C ALA A 533 -8.27 23.96 -8.23
N ASN A 534 -8.79 25.10 -8.68
CA ASN A 534 -9.31 26.19 -7.85
C ASN A 534 -10.82 26.44 -8.01
N THR A 535 -11.50 25.64 -8.84
CA THR A 535 -12.95 25.73 -9.06
C THR A 535 -13.60 24.41 -8.68
N MET A 536 -14.64 24.49 -7.86
CA MET A 536 -15.48 23.38 -7.45
C MET A 536 -16.91 23.62 -7.93
N SER A 537 -17.52 22.61 -8.54
CA SER A 537 -18.94 22.61 -8.90
C SER A 537 -19.60 21.31 -8.43
N VAL A 538 -20.87 21.38 -8.06
CA VAL A 538 -21.72 20.23 -7.68
C VAL A 538 -22.81 20.12 -8.74
N PHE A 539 -23.06 18.90 -9.24
CA PHE A 539 -24.15 18.65 -10.18
C PHE A 539 -24.71 17.23 -10.02
N TYR A 540 -25.94 17.04 -10.51
CA TYR A 540 -26.59 15.73 -10.58
C TYR A 540 -26.23 15.04 -11.89
N VAL A 541 -26.03 13.72 -11.84
CA VAL A 541 -25.87 12.91 -13.04
C VAL A 541 -27.22 12.82 -13.78
N SER A 542 -27.31 13.46 -14.95
CA SER A 542 -28.55 13.44 -15.75
C SER A 542 -28.63 12.19 -16.63
N ALA A 543 -29.84 11.84 -17.08
CA ALA A 543 -30.03 10.78 -18.07
C ALA A 543 -29.21 11.03 -19.35
N GLY A 544 -29.11 12.30 -19.78
CA GLY A 544 -28.34 12.71 -20.96
C GLY A 544 -26.82 12.53 -20.80
N ASP A 545 -26.30 12.65 -19.58
CA ASP A 545 -24.90 12.36 -19.27
C ASP A 545 -24.59 10.85 -19.28
N LEU A 546 -25.63 10.02 -19.24
CA LEU A 546 -25.56 8.55 -19.26
C LEU A 546 -25.85 7.95 -20.63
N VAL A 547 -26.21 8.74 -21.65
CA VAL A 547 -26.38 8.25 -23.03
C VAL A 547 -25.04 8.36 -23.76
N SER A 548 -24.48 7.22 -24.15
CA SER A 548 -23.34 7.18 -25.08
C SER A 548 -23.79 7.67 -26.45
N ALA A 549 -23.17 8.73 -26.97
CA ALA A 549 -23.15 9.00 -28.40
C ALA A 549 -22.30 7.95 -29.13
#